data_AF-A0A9D4EUC8-F1
#
_entry.id   AF-A0A9D4EUC8-F1
#
_cell.length_a   1.000
_cell.length_b   1.000
_cell.length_c   1.000
_cell.angle_alpha   90.00
_cell.angle_beta   90.00
_cell.angle_gamma   90.00
#
_symmetry.space_group_name_H-M   'P 1'
#
loop_
_entity.id
_entity.type
_entity.pdbx_description
1 polymer ?
#
loop_
_entity_poly.entity_id
_entity_poly.type
_entity_poly.pdbx_seq_one_letter_code
_entity_poly.pdbx_strand_id
1 'polypeptide(L)' 'MHLFISDCGSLTYPNDSTVEFPNGTAYTSIARVKCSEGYRIGNQSNNSMTAEFIECTSAGLWQVPNGCDLKGRLEL' A
#
# COMPACT_ATOMS: atom_id res chain seq x y z
N MET A 1 2.95 -6.48 31.60
CA MET A 1 3.50 -5.65 30.51
C MET A 1 2.66 -5.98 29.28
N HIS A 2 1.74 -5.09 28.89
CA HIS A 2 0.88 -5.34 27.72
C HIS A 2 1.65 -4.83 26.50
N LEU A 3 2.07 -5.73 25.61
CA LEU A 3 2.52 -5.32 24.28
C LEU A 3 1.30 -4.70 23.60
N PHE A 4 1.27 -3.38 23.49
CA PHE A 4 0.36 -2.71 22.57
C PHE A 4 0.88 -2.97 21.17
N ILE A 5 0.51 -4.12 20.61
CA ILE A 5 0.62 -4.35 19.17
C ILE A 5 -0.46 -3.48 18.56
N SER A 6 -0.04 -2.34 18.01
CA SER A 6 -0.91 -1.50 17.20
C SER A 6 -1.30 -2.28 15.95
N ASP A 7 -2.58 -2.61 15.81
CA ASP A 7 -3.10 -3.20 14.58
C ASP A 7 -3.45 -2.06 13.61
N CYS A 8 -2.88 -2.10 12.42
CA CYS A 8 -3.17 -1.13 11.37
C CYS A 8 -4.51 -1.39 10.66
N GLY A 9 -5.14 -2.53 10.94
CA GLY A 9 -6.41 -2.92 10.35
C GLY A 9 -6.34 -3.20 8.84
N SER A 10 -7.52 -3.37 8.26
CA SER A 10 -7.65 -3.53 6.81
C SER A 10 -7.49 -2.17 6.13
N LEU A 11 -6.63 -2.15 5.13
CA LEU A 11 -6.45 -1.01 4.25
C LEU A 11 -7.47 -1.09 3.11
N THR A 12 -8.29 -0.05 2.95
CA THR A 12 -9.10 0.13 1.74
C THR A 12 -8.44 1.16 0.85
N TYR A 13 -8.09 0.73 -0.35
CA TYR A 13 -7.46 1.55 -1.38
C TYR A 13 -8.49 1.76 -2.51
N PRO A 14 -8.39 2.82 -3.35
CA PRO A 14 -9.40 3.11 -4.37
C PRO A 14 -9.68 1.89 -5.27
N ASN A 15 -10.92 1.78 -5.78
CA ASN A 15 -11.46 0.58 -6.46
C ASN A 15 -10.53 -0.06 -7.51
N ASP A 16 -9.62 0.71 -8.09
CA ASP A 16 -8.60 0.26 -9.03
C ASP A 16 -7.34 -0.32 -8.36
N SER A 17 -7.50 -0.97 -7.20
CA SER A 17 -6.40 -1.60 -6.49
C SER A 17 -6.86 -2.72 -5.55
N THR A 18 -5.95 -3.65 -5.31
CA THR A 18 -6.09 -4.82 -4.45
C THR A 18 -5.04 -4.75 -3.36
N VAL A 19 -5.44 -4.98 -2.12
CA VAL A 19 -4.51 -5.04 -0.98
C VAL A 19 -4.56 -6.44 -0.37
N GLU A 20 -3.39 -7.07 -0.24
CA GLU A 20 -3.24 -8.38 0.36
C GLU A 20 -2.45 -8.27 1.68
N PHE A 21 -2.88 -8.99 2.71
CA PHE A 21 -2.23 -9.01 4.04
C PHE A 21 -1.67 -10.41 4.32
N PRO A 22 -0.57 -10.82 3.67
CA PRO A 22 -0.04 -12.18 3.82
C PRO A 22 0.37 -12.53 5.26
N ASN A 23 0.81 -11.53 6.03
CA ASN A 23 1.25 -11.67 7.42
C ASN A 23 0.30 -10.97 8.43
N GLY A 24 -0.96 -10.71 8.05
CA GLY A 24 -1.92 -10.00 8.89
C GLY A 24 -1.72 -8.48 8.92
N THR A 25 -2.28 -7.83 9.95
CA THR A 25 -2.41 -6.36 10.04
C THR A 25 -1.75 -5.74 11.28
N ALA A 26 -0.99 -6.53 12.04
CA ALA A 26 -0.32 -6.11 13.27
C ALA A 26 0.91 -5.23 13.03
N TYR A 27 1.41 -4.55 14.07
CA TYR A 27 2.71 -3.85 14.03
C TYR A 27 3.80 -4.75 13.47
N THR A 28 4.62 -4.22 12.54
CA THR A 28 5.62 -4.94 11.74
C THR A 28 5.07 -5.93 10.69
N SER A 29 3.76 -6.06 10.52
CA SER A 29 3.18 -6.82 9.41
C SER A 29 3.35 -6.06 8.09
N ILE A 30 3.47 -6.84 7.01
CA ILE A 30 3.62 -6.33 5.65
C ILE A 30 2.31 -6.57 4.88
N ALA A 31 1.83 -5.51 4.23
CA ALA A 31 0.75 -5.57 3.26
C ALA A 31 1.29 -5.34 1.85
N ARG A 32 0.68 -5.99 0.87
CA ARG A 32 1.02 -5.86 -0.54
C ARG A 32 -0.11 -5.15 -1.24
N VAL A 33 0.14 -3.92 -1.66
CA VAL A 33 -0.78 -3.12 -2.46
C VAL A 33 -0.48 -3.38 -3.92
N LYS A 34 -1.51 -3.64 -4.72
CA LYS A 34 -1.42 -3.87 -6.15
C LYS A 34 -2.46 -3.01 -6.86
N CYS A 35 -2.01 -2.07 -7.68
CA CYS A 35 -2.85 -1.35 -8.61
C CYS A 35 -3.35 -2.25 -9.74
N SER A 36 -4.56 -1.98 -10.20
CA SER A 36 -5.14 -2.58 -11.41
C SER A 36 -4.31 -2.27 -12.65
N GLU A 37 -4.48 -3.08 -13.67
CA GLU A 37 -3.84 -2.86 -14.97
C GLU A 37 -4.24 -1.49 -15.53
N GLY A 38 -3.26 -0.71 -15.99
CA GLY A 38 -3.46 0.69 -16.40
C GLY A 38 -3.17 1.72 -15.31
N TYR A 39 -2.91 1.30 -14.07
CA TYR A 39 -2.53 2.16 -12.96
C TYR A 39 -1.15 1.78 -12.40
N ARG A 40 -0.48 2.73 -11.75
CA ARG A 40 0.86 2.63 -11.17
C ARG A 40 0.88 3.29 -9.79
N ILE A 41 1.86 2.94 -8.96
CA ILE A 41 2.03 3.59 -7.66
C ILE A 41 2.60 5.00 -7.88
N GLY A 42 1.89 6.05 -7.45
CA GLY A 42 2.21 7.45 -7.77
C GLY A 42 3.55 7.99 -7.23
N ASN A 43 4.19 7.28 -6.30
CA ASN A 43 5.49 7.67 -5.72
C ASN A 43 6.70 7.09 -6.51
N GLN A 44 6.48 6.17 -7.45
CA GLN A 44 7.57 5.45 -8.10
C GLN A 44 7.99 6.13 -9.42
N SER A 45 9.28 6.50 -9.51
CA SER A 45 9.88 7.08 -10.73
C SER A 45 9.86 6.10 -11.92
N ASN A 46 9.70 4.80 -11.66
CA ASN A 46 9.59 3.78 -12.67
C ASN A 46 8.11 3.52 -13.00
N ASN A 47 7.67 3.95 -14.19
CA ASN A 47 6.32 3.81 -14.75
C ASN A 47 5.81 2.34 -14.90
N SER A 48 6.55 1.36 -14.38
CA SER A 48 6.22 -0.06 -14.51
C SER A 48 5.71 -0.69 -13.21
N MET A 49 5.83 -0.01 -12.07
CA MET A 49 5.53 -0.61 -10.77
C MET A 49 4.05 -0.46 -10.40
N THR A 50 3.32 -1.57 -10.49
CA THR A 50 1.90 -1.66 -10.14
C THR A 50 1.68 -2.34 -8.81
N ALA A 51 2.72 -2.78 -8.09
CA ALA A 51 2.60 -3.35 -6.76
C ALA A 51 3.71 -2.84 -5.83
N GLU A 52 3.36 -2.54 -4.58
CA GLU A 52 4.27 -2.07 -3.54
C GLU A 52 3.99 -2.77 -2.21
N PHE A 53 5.04 -2.96 -1.40
CA PHE A 53 4.94 -3.52 -0.06
C PHE A 53 4.97 -2.39 0.95
N ILE A 54 3.98 -2.36 1.83
CA ILE A 54 3.85 -1.36 2.89
C ILE A 54 3.91 -2.06 4.24
N GLU A 55 4.47 -1.40 5.25
CA GLU A 55 4.59 -1.94 6.60
C GLU A 55 3.67 -1.20 7.58
N CYS A 56 3.15 -1.93 8.55
CA CYS A 56 2.36 -1.38 9.63
C CYS A 56 3.26 -0.69 10.67
N THR A 57 3.08 0.61 10.83
CA THR A 57 3.88 1.44 11.75
C THR A 57 3.40 1.30 13.20
N SER A 58 4.23 1.74 14.16
CA SER A 58 3.89 1.74 15.59
C SER A 58 2.70 2.63 15.93
N ALA A 59 2.38 3.58 15.05
CA ALA A 59 1.19 4.42 15.14
C ALA A 59 -0.12 3.68 14.81
N GLY A 60 -0.06 2.43 14.34
CA GLY A 60 -1.25 1.72 13.83
C GLY A 60 -1.70 2.27 12.48
N LEU A 61 -0.77 2.80 11.69
CA LEU A 61 -1.03 3.33 10.35
C LEU A 61 -0.15 2.61 9.32
N TRP A 62 -0.75 2.27 8.19
CA TRP A 62 -0.03 1.77 7.04
C TRP A 62 0.69 2.90 6.31
N GLN A 63 1.95 2.68 5.92
CA GLN A 63 2.70 3.62 5.07
C GLN A 63 2.24 3.50 3.61
N VAL A 64 0.98 3.88 3.36
CA VAL A 64 0.42 3.86 2.01
C VAL A 64 1.13 4.86 1.09
N PRO A 65 1.48 4.46 -0.14
CA PRO A 65 1.97 5.40 -1.12
C PRO A 65 0.87 6.39 -1.55
N ASN A 66 1.20 7.31 -2.45
CA ASN A 66 0.32 8.38 -2.94
C ASN A 66 -0.89 7.91 -3.79
N GLY A 67 -1.40 6.70 -3.58
CA GLY A 67 -2.46 6.12 -4.39
C GLY A 67 -1.96 5.46 -5.67
N CYS A 68 -2.90 4.82 -6.36
CA CYS A 68 -2.71 4.33 -7.73
C CYS A 68 -3.02 5.47 -8.71
N ASP A 69 -2.00 5.96 -9.41
CA ASP A 69 -2.08 6.96 -10.47
C ASP A 69 -2.19 6.26 -11.83
N LEU A 70 -2.76 6.91 -12.85
CA LEU A 70 -2.83 6.32 -14.19
C LEU A 70 -1.41 6.14 -14.78
N LYS A 71 -1.12 4.92 -15.26
CA LYS A 71 0.12 4.57 -15.96
C LYS A 71 0.11 5.31 -17.30
N GLY A 72 0.78 6.46 -17.37
CA GLY A 72 0.85 7.23 -18.61
C GLY A 72 0.66 8.73 -18.46
N ARG A 73 0.40 9.28 -17.26
CA ARG A 73 0.56 10.72 -17.03
C ARG A 73 2.05 11.04 -16.79
N LEU A 74 2.89 10.73 -17.77
CA LEU A 74 4.07 11.55 -17.99
C LEU A 74 3.52 12.77 -18.72
N GLU A 75 3.59 13.92 -18.06
CA GLU A 75 3.19 15.18 -18.67
C GLU A 75 4.05 15.41 -19.92
N LEU A 76 3.41 16.00 -20.92
CA LEU A 76 3.91 16.36 -22.26
C LEU A 76 5.30 17.02 -22.25
#